data_AF-A0A836Q6V4-F1
#
_entry.id   AF-A0A836Q6V4-F1
#
_cell.length_a   1.000
_cell.length_b   1.000
_cell.length_c   1.000
_cell.angle_alpha   90.00
_cell.angle_beta   90.00
_cell.angle_gamma   90.00
#
_symmetry.space_group_name_H-M   'P 1'
#
loop_
_entity.id
_entity.type
_entity.pdbx_description
1 polymer ?
#
loop_
_entity_poly.entity_id
_entity_poly.type
_entity_poly.pdbx_seq_one_letter_code
_entity_poly.pdbx_strand_id
1 'polypeptide(L)'
;MPGDTKKRVYNPKVETRLSRADVNRLDEAARLAGQTRSDFIRQGLLWYLDNLENLKEGEREAKTAQAIRYASELIVKAILSATDRICGMLARQGAEVGTLYELTWRACGTPEAKEQFTAAVNTAKQRQRNRLDADEKAVAERTKKVVTS
;
A
#
# COMPACT_ATOMS: atom_id res chain seq x y z
N MET A 1 15.09 5.51 69.76
CA MET A 1 15.22 6.43 68.62
C MET A 1 15.98 5.71 67.52
N PRO A 2 15.31 5.17 66.47
CA PRO A 2 16.02 4.55 65.36
C PRO A 2 16.70 5.65 64.54
N GLY A 3 18.01 5.54 64.36
CA GLY A 3 18.78 6.49 63.56
C GLY A 3 18.50 6.32 62.07
N ASP A 4 18.05 7.40 61.44
CA ASP A 4 17.84 7.49 59.99
C ASP A 4 19.12 7.14 59.23
N THR A 5 19.13 5.99 58.56
CA THR A 5 20.17 5.62 57.60
C THR A 5 20.00 6.45 56.33
N LYS A 6 20.67 7.61 56.27
CA LYS A 6 20.72 8.46 55.07
C LYS A 6 21.19 7.63 53.86
N LYS A 7 20.28 7.43 52.91
CA LYS A 7 20.53 6.76 51.62
C LYS A 7 21.68 7.49 50.91
N ARG A 8 22.77 6.78 50.58
CA ARG A 8 23.90 7.38 49.83
C ARG A 8 23.40 7.78 48.45
N VAL A 9 23.35 9.08 48.18
CA VAL A 9 23.01 9.64 46.87
C VAL A 9 24.30 9.67 46.05
N TYR A 10 24.35 8.89 44.98
CA TYR A 10 25.44 8.88 44.02
C TYR A 10 25.16 9.92 42.93
N ASN A 11 25.96 10.98 42.88
CA ASN A 11 25.82 12.09 41.92
C ASN A 11 27.00 12.08 40.92
N PRO A 12 26.96 11.24 39.88
CA PRO A 12 28.01 11.23 38.85
C PRO A 12 27.95 12.53 38.04
N LYS A 13 29.11 13.11 37.76
CA LYS A 13 29.22 14.26 36.85
C LYS A 13 29.40 13.75 35.42
N VAL A 14 28.55 14.23 34.52
CA VAL A 14 28.66 13.99 33.08
C VAL A 14 28.93 15.32 32.41
N GLU A 15 30.08 15.43 31.76
CA GLU A 15 30.52 16.66 31.07
C GLU A 15 30.59 16.40 29.56
N THR A 16 30.10 17.36 28.77
CA THR A 16 30.14 17.29 27.31
C THR A 16 30.39 18.67 26.72
N ARG A 17 30.85 18.71 25.47
CA ARG A 17 31.08 19.95 24.73
C ARG A 17 29.85 20.30 23.91
N LEU A 18 29.34 21.51 24.10
CA LEU A 18 28.24 22.10 23.32
C LEU A 18 28.72 23.40 22.70
N SER A 19 28.20 23.73 21.51
CA SER A 19 28.43 25.03 20.91
C SER A 19 27.74 26.12 21.75
N ARG A 20 28.23 27.36 21.69
CA ARG A 20 27.58 28.48 22.40
C ARG A 20 26.11 28.66 21.98
N ALA A 21 25.80 28.43 20.70
CA ALA A 21 24.43 28.51 20.19
C ALA A 21 23.53 27.44 20.81
N ASP A 22 24.02 26.21 20.96
CA ASP A 22 23.23 25.11 21.53
C ASP A 22 23.04 25.26 23.05
N VAL A 23 24.03 25.83 23.76
CA VAL A 23 23.88 26.18 25.18
C VAL A 23 22.77 27.21 25.37
N ASN A 24 22.70 28.24 24.51
CA ASN A 24 21.63 29.24 24.60
C ASN A 24 20.25 28.62 24.33
N ARG A 25 20.13 27.72 23.33
CA ARG A 25 18.88 27.00 23.06
C ARG A 25 18.45 26.11 24.22
N LEU A 26 19.41 25.44 24.86
CA LEU A 26 19.16 24.61 26.04
C LEU A 26 18.66 25.45 27.21
N ASP A 27 19.26 26.63 27.43
CA ASP A 27 18.85 27.57 28.48
C ASP A 27 17.45 28.11 28.28
N GLU A 28 17.13 28.50 27.05
CA GLU A 28 15.78 28.93 26.70
C GLU A 28 14.76 27.82 26.92
N ALA A 29 15.06 26.59 26.49
CA ALA A 29 14.19 25.44 26.66
C ALA A 29 13.98 25.08 28.15
N ALA A 30 15.05 25.10 28.96
CA ALA A 30 14.96 24.87 30.40
C ALA A 30 14.13 25.96 31.09
N ARG A 31 14.31 27.23 30.68
CA ARG A 31 13.52 28.36 31.19
C ARG A 31 12.04 28.23 30.84
N LEU A 32 11.72 27.83 29.61
CA LEU A 32 10.34 27.60 29.17
C LEU A 32 9.67 26.45 29.93
N ALA A 33 10.44 25.41 30.25
CA ALA A 33 9.98 24.29 31.07
C ALA A 33 9.90 24.60 32.57
N GLY A 34 10.38 25.77 33.01
CA GLY A 34 10.42 26.17 34.42
C GLY A 34 11.38 25.33 35.28
N GLN A 35 12.36 24.66 34.67
CA GLN A 35 13.27 23.74 35.32
C GLN A 35 14.71 24.28 35.38
N THR A 36 15.51 23.75 36.30
CA THR A 36 16.96 24.00 36.26
C THR A 36 17.57 23.33 35.04
N ARG A 37 18.65 23.91 34.50
CA ARG A 37 19.39 23.34 33.37
C ARG A 37 19.76 21.87 33.62
N SER A 38 20.19 21.54 34.83
CA SER A 38 20.58 20.17 35.22
C SER A 38 19.39 19.20 35.23
N ASP A 39 18.23 19.61 35.74
CA ASP A 39 17.03 18.77 35.74
C ASP A 39 16.48 18.54 34.34
N PHE A 40 16.51 19.59 33.51
CA PHE A 40 16.08 19.51 32.12
C PHE A 40 16.96 18.56 31.32
N ILE A 41 18.30 18.65 31.48
CA ILE A 41 19.24 17.71 30.85
C ILE A 41 18.99 16.28 31.33
N ARG A 42 18.79 16.09 32.65
CA ARG A 42 18.51 14.77 33.22
C ARG A 42 17.25 14.15 32.62
N GLN A 43 16.18 14.94 32.52
CA GLN A 43 14.92 14.49 31.93
C GLN A 43 15.08 14.13 30.44
N GLY A 44 15.76 14.97 29.66
CA GLY A 44 16.05 14.69 28.25
C GLY A 44 16.91 13.45 28.05
N LEU A 45 17.91 13.23 28.91
CA LEU A 45 18.77 12.06 28.87
C LEU A 45 18.00 10.78 29.22
N LEU A 46 17.17 10.81 30.28
CA LEU A 46 16.33 9.67 30.65
C LEU A 46 15.33 9.33 29.56
N TRP A 47 14.64 10.34 29.01
CA TRP A 47 13.75 10.15 27.87
C TRP A 47 14.48 9.52 26.68
N TYR A 48 15.68 9.99 26.36
CA TYR A 48 16.47 9.43 25.27
C TYR A 48 16.84 7.96 25.52
N LEU A 49 17.20 7.60 26.75
CA LEU A 49 17.53 6.22 27.12
C LEU A 49 16.29 5.31 27.07
N ASP A 50 15.16 5.77 27.59
CA ASP A 50 13.88 5.04 27.61
C ASP A 50 13.31 4.84 26.19
N ASN A 51 13.60 5.78 25.27
CA ASN A 51 13.14 5.73 23.88
C ASN A 51 14.18 5.22 22.88
N LEU A 52 15.37 4.81 23.32
CA LEU A 52 16.47 4.41 22.44
C LEU A 52 16.14 3.17 21.60
N GLU A 53 15.40 2.22 22.18
CA GLU A 53 14.94 1.01 21.49
C GLU A 53 13.83 1.33 20.50
N ASN A 54 12.86 2.15 20.91
CA ASN A 54 11.75 2.61 20.05
C ASN A 54 12.24 3.39 18.82
N LEU A 55 13.31 4.18 18.95
CA LEU A 55 13.90 4.89 17.80
C LEU A 55 14.55 3.92 16.80
N LYS A 56 15.19 2.86 17.27
CA LYS A 56 15.77 1.81 16.40
C LYS A 56 14.69 0.94 15.76
N GLU A 57 13.62 0.65 16.48
CA GLU A 57 12.46 -0.06 15.94
C GLU A 57 11.70 0.79 14.93
N GLY A 58 11.49 2.09 15.20
CA GLY A 58 10.86 3.02 14.26
C GLY A 58 11.60 3.12 12.93
N GLU A 59 12.94 3.10 12.93
CA GLU A 59 13.71 3.03 11.69
C GLU A 59 13.53 1.70 10.94
N ARG A 60 13.44 0.57 11.66
CA ARG A 60 13.19 -0.74 11.05
C ARG A 60 11.77 -0.82 10.49
N GLU A 61 10.77 -0.37 11.22
CA GLU A 61 9.39 -0.32 10.77
C GLU A 61 9.22 0.61 9.57
N ALA A 62 9.87 1.78 9.57
CA ALA A 62 9.86 2.69 8.43
C ALA A 62 10.48 2.04 7.18
N LYS A 63 11.62 1.35 7.32
CA LYS A 63 12.26 0.59 6.23
C LYS A 63 11.36 -0.54 5.73
N THR A 64 10.71 -1.28 6.63
CA THR A 64 9.77 -2.34 6.27
C THR A 64 8.54 -1.79 5.55
N ALA A 65 7.93 -0.72 6.05
CA ALA A 65 6.79 -0.06 5.43
C ALA A 65 7.14 0.49 4.03
N GLN A 66 8.34 1.05 3.86
CA GLN A 66 8.84 1.50 2.56
C GLN A 66 9.05 0.33 1.59
N ALA A 67 9.59 -0.79 2.06
CA ALA A 67 9.77 -2.00 1.25
C ALA A 67 8.42 -2.59 0.80
N ILE A 68 7.42 -2.66 1.70
CA ILE A 68 6.07 -3.13 1.39
C ILE A 68 5.41 -2.23 0.35
N ARG A 69 5.52 -0.90 0.51
CA ARG A 69 4.99 0.06 -0.48
C ARG A 69 5.62 -0.15 -1.85
N TYR A 70 6.94 -0.24 -1.91
CA TYR A 70 7.66 -0.45 -3.16
C TYR A 70 7.27 -1.77 -3.85
N ALA A 71 7.20 -2.87 -3.09
CA ALA A 71 6.75 -4.15 -3.61
C ALA A 71 5.31 -4.10 -4.15
N SER A 72 4.42 -3.43 -3.42
CA SER A 72 3.01 -3.26 -3.82
C SER A 72 2.89 -2.46 -5.12
N GLU A 73 3.66 -1.38 -5.28
CA GLU A 73 3.67 -0.58 -6.52
C GLU A 73 4.16 -1.38 -7.73
N LEU A 74 5.19 -2.22 -7.55
CA LEU A 74 5.69 -3.09 -8.61
C LEU A 74 4.64 -4.13 -9.05
N ILE A 75 3.93 -4.72 -8.08
CA ILE A 75 2.85 -5.67 -8.37
C ILE A 75 1.73 -4.98 -9.15
N VAL A 76 1.28 -3.80 -8.71
CA VAL A 76 0.22 -3.04 -9.41
C VAL A 76 0.65 -2.70 -10.84
N LYS A 77 1.88 -2.21 -11.04
CA LYS A 77 2.42 -1.92 -12.37
C LYS A 77 2.47 -3.16 -13.26
N ALA A 78 2.92 -4.30 -12.72
CA ALA A 78 2.98 -5.55 -13.46
C ALA A 78 1.58 -6.04 -13.87
N ILE A 79 0.59 -5.94 -12.97
CA ILE A 79 -0.81 -6.30 -13.25
C ILE A 79 -1.39 -5.42 -14.35
N LEU A 80 -1.21 -4.10 -14.27
CA LEU A 80 -1.70 -3.17 -15.28
C LEU A 80 -1.07 -3.45 -16.65
N SER A 81 0.26 -3.61 -16.69
CA SER A 81 0.97 -3.94 -17.93
C SER A 81 0.52 -5.26 -18.55
N ALA A 82 0.31 -6.29 -17.73
CA ALA A 82 -0.23 -7.57 -18.19
C ALA A 82 -1.66 -7.41 -18.74
N THR A 83 -2.49 -6.61 -18.06
CA THR A 83 -3.88 -6.33 -18.47
C THR A 83 -3.93 -5.62 -19.82
N ASP A 84 -3.13 -4.56 -20.02
CA ASP A 84 -3.06 -3.83 -21.29
C ASP A 84 -2.67 -4.75 -22.45
N ARG A 85 -1.72 -5.65 -22.22
CA ARG A 85 -1.28 -6.62 -23.23
C ARG A 85 -2.41 -7.59 -23.59
N ILE A 86 -3.12 -8.11 -22.59
CA ILE A 86 -4.26 -9.02 -22.82
C ILE A 86 -5.37 -8.30 -23.57
N CYS A 87 -5.73 -7.08 -23.17
CA CYS A 87 -6.72 -6.24 -23.86
C CYS A 87 -6.33 -5.98 -25.32
N GLY A 88 -5.05 -5.66 -25.57
CA GLY A 88 -4.53 -5.47 -26.92
C GLY A 88 -4.60 -6.75 -27.79
N MET A 89 -4.30 -7.92 -27.21
CA MET A 89 -4.44 -9.20 -27.90
C MET A 89 -5.91 -9.51 -28.22
N LEU A 90 -6.82 -9.30 -27.26
CA LEU A 90 -8.26 -9.51 -27.45
C LEU A 90 -8.84 -8.57 -28.52
N ALA A 91 -8.39 -7.31 -28.57
CA ALA A 91 -8.83 -6.37 -29.60
C ALA A 91 -8.43 -6.82 -31.02
N ARG A 92 -7.21 -7.35 -31.19
CA ARG A 92 -6.76 -7.91 -32.49
C ARG A 92 -7.58 -9.12 -32.90
N GLN A 93 -7.81 -10.05 -31.98
CA GLN A 93 -8.66 -11.22 -32.22
C GLN A 93 -10.09 -10.81 -32.57
N GLY A 94 -10.63 -9.78 -31.90
CA GLY A 94 -11.93 -9.20 -32.22
C GLY A 94 -12.00 -8.65 -33.65
N ALA A 95 -10.95 -7.99 -34.13
CA ALA A 95 -10.89 -7.49 -35.50
C ALA A 95 -10.81 -8.61 -36.56
N GLU A 96 -10.02 -9.65 -36.31
CA GLU A 96 -9.93 -10.84 -37.17
C GLU A 96 -11.28 -11.55 -37.28
N VAL A 97 -11.94 -11.81 -36.14
CA VAL A 97 -13.26 -12.43 -36.09
C VAL A 97 -14.32 -11.55 -36.75
N GLY A 98 -14.26 -10.23 -36.57
CA GLY A 98 -15.14 -9.27 -37.24
C GLY A 98 -15.00 -9.31 -38.76
N THR A 99 -13.77 -9.51 -39.27
CA THR A 99 -13.52 -9.65 -40.71
C THR A 99 -14.13 -10.93 -41.26
N LEU A 100 -13.99 -12.05 -40.54
CA LEU A 100 -14.65 -13.32 -40.92
C LEU A 100 -16.17 -13.18 -40.90
N TYR A 101 -16.72 -12.50 -39.89
CA TYR A 101 -18.15 -12.19 -39.82
C TYR A 101 -18.63 -11.44 -41.06
N GLU A 102 -17.93 -10.37 -41.44
CA GLU A 102 -18.30 -9.57 -42.63
C GLU A 102 -18.19 -10.38 -43.92
N LEU A 103 -17.13 -11.17 -44.08
CA LEU A 103 -16.96 -12.04 -45.24
C LEU A 103 -18.12 -13.04 -45.35
N THR A 104 -18.46 -13.70 -44.25
CA THR A 104 -19.53 -14.70 -44.20
C THR A 104 -20.88 -14.07 -44.52
N TRP A 105 -21.15 -12.88 -43.96
CA TRP A 105 -22.35 -12.10 -44.25
C TRP A 105 -22.47 -11.71 -45.73
N ARG A 106 -21.37 -11.23 -46.32
CA ARG A 106 -21.33 -10.84 -47.73
C ARG A 106 -21.46 -12.03 -48.67
N ALA A 107 -20.97 -13.20 -48.26
CA ALA A 107 -21.08 -14.46 -49.00
C ALA A 107 -22.50 -15.06 -48.99
N CYS A 108 -23.40 -14.60 -48.11
CA CYS A 108 -24.81 -15.01 -48.14
C CYS A 108 -25.48 -14.49 -49.43
N GLY A 109 -25.83 -15.40 -50.34
CA GLY A 109 -26.40 -15.10 -51.65
C GLY A 109 -27.89 -14.74 -51.64
N THR A 110 -28.64 -15.04 -50.57
CA THR A 110 -30.07 -14.75 -50.46
C THR A 110 -30.40 -13.85 -49.25
N PRO A 111 -31.47 -13.06 -49.31
CA PRO A 111 -31.96 -12.27 -48.17
C PRO A 111 -32.32 -13.13 -46.94
N GLU A 112 -32.94 -14.31 -47.13
CA GLU A 112 -33.30 -15.17 -45.99
C GLU A 112 -32.07 -15.73 -45.28
N ALA A 113 -31.00 -16.07 -46.02
CA ALA A 113 -29.76 -16.55 -45.41
C ALA A 113 -29.09 -15.47 -44.55
N LYS A 114 -29.20 -14.19 -44.95
CA LYS A 114 -28.76 -13.05 -44.15
C LYS A 114 -29.60 -12.91 -42.88
N GLU A 115 -30.92 -12.99 -42.95
CA GLU A 115 -31.74 -12.95 -41.73
C GLU A 115 -31.40 -14.07 -40.74
N GLN A 116 -31.27 -15.30 -41.24
CA GLN A 116 -30.89 -16.45 -40.41
C GLN A 116 -29.53 -16.29 -39.76
N PHE A 117 -28.53 -15.78 -40.49
CA PHE A 117 -27.21 -15.50 -39.93
C PHE A 117 -27.28 -14.43 -38.83
N THR A 118 -28.03 -13.35 -39.03
CA THR A 118 -28.21 -12.32 -38.00
C THR A 118 -28.90 -12.88 -36.76
N ALA A 119 -29.93 -13.71 -36.92
CA ALA A 119 -30.62 -14.36 -35.82
C ALA A 119 -29.69 -15.29 -35.00
N ALA A 120 -28.86 -16.08 -35.69
CA ALA A 120 -27.86 -16.94 -35.05
C ALA A 120 -26.84 -16.11 -34.25
N VAL A 121 -26.37 -15.01 -34.80
CA VAL A 121 -25.40 -14.09 -34.17
C VAL A 121 -26.00 -13.46 -32.92
N ASN A 122 -27.25 -12.99 -32.98
CA ASN A 122 -27.94 -12.42 -31.83
C ASN A 122 -28.12 -13.45 -30.71
N THR A 123 -28.45 -14.69 -31.06
CA THR A 123 -28.55 -15.80 -30.10
C THR A 123 -27.20 -16.09 -29.44
N ALA A 124 -26.12 -16.12 -30.22
CA ALA A 124 -24.77 -16.34 -29.70
C ALA A 124 -24.33 -15.20 -28.76
N LYS A 125 -24.57 -13.93 -29.14
CA LYS A 125 -24.31 -12.76 -28.28
C LYS A 125 -25.07 -12.84 -26.96
N GLN A 126 -26.34 -13.24 -26.99
CA GLN A 126 -27.13 -13.39 -25.77
C GLN A 126 -26.55 -14.47 -24.84
N ARG A 127 -26.17 -15.63 -25.39
CA ARG A 127 -25.53 -16.70 -24.60
C ARG A 127 -24.21 -16.27 -23.99
N GLN A 128 -23.40 -15.51 -24.73
CA GLN A 128 -22.14 -14.95 -24.23
C GLN A 128 -22.37 -13.99 -23.07
N ARG A 129 -23.33 -13.05 -23.19
CA ARG A 129 -23.68 -12.13 -22.10
C ARG A 129 -24.11 -12.86 -20.83
N ASN A 130 -25.03 -13.82 -20.96
CA ASN A 130 -25.51 -14.59 -19.81
C ASN A 130 -24.38 -15.36 -19.12
N ARG A 131 -23.41 -15.87 -19.88
CA ARG A 131 -22.24 -16.56 -19.32
C ARG A 131 -21.29 -15.61 -18.61
N LEU A 132 -21.03 -14.43 -19.20
CA LEU A 132 -20.21 -13.39 -18.58
C LEU A 132 -20.78 -13.02 -17.20
N ASP A 133 -22.07 -12.75 -17.12
CA ASP A 133 -22.75 -12.42 -15.85
C ASP A 133 -22.60 -13.52 -14.80
N ALA A 134 -22.62 -14.79 -15.23
CA ALA A 134 -22.44 -15.94 -14.34
C ALA A 134 -20.99 -16.07 -13.84
N ASP A 135 -20.03 -15.90 -14.74
CA ASP A 135 -18.60 -15.97 -14.42
C ASP A 135 -18.20 -14.80 -13.50
N GLU A 136 -18.70 -13.59 -13.74
CA GLU A 136 -18.49 -12.42 -12.87
C GLU A 136 -19.04 -12.65 -11.46
N LYS A 137 -20.25 -13.21 -11.35
CA LYS A 137 -20.83 -13.58 -10.04
C LYS A 137 -19.98 -14.64 -9.33
N ALA A 138 -19.52 -15.67 -10.05
CA ALA A 138 -18.69 -16.72 -9.48
C ALA A 138 -17.35 -16.18 -8.95
N VAL A 139 -16.72 -15.26 -9.68
CA VAL A 139 -15.49 -14.58 -9.25
C VAL A 139 -15.76 -13.70 -8.02
N ALA A 140 -16.82 -12.89 -8.04
CA ALA A 140 -17.18 -12.03 -6.92
C ALA A 140 -17.40 -12.85 -5.63
N GLU A 141 -18.09 -13.98 -5.71
CA GLU A 141 -18.32 -14.87 -4.57
C GLU A 141 -17.02 -15.52 -4.05
N ARG A 142 -16.10 -15.91 -4.94
CA ARG A 142 -14.79 -16.41 -4.53
C ARG A 142 -13.96 -15.35 -3.82
N THR A 143 -13.95 -14.12 -4.33
CA THR A 143 -13.20 -13.01 -3.73
C THR A 143 -13.73 -12.64 -2.35
N LYS A 144 -15.06 -12.63 -2.15
CA LYS A 144 -15.65 -12.39 -0.82
C LYS A 144 -15.21 -13.41 0.23
N LYS A 145 -15.10 -14.70 -0.14
CA LYS A 145 -14.64 -15.75 0.78
C LYS A 145 -13.19 -15.55 1.23
N VAL A 146 -12.33 -15.05 0.35
CA VAL A 146 -10.91 -14.81 0.66
C VAL A 146 -10.73 -13.59 1.58
N VAL A 147 -11.57 -12.57 1.47
CA VAL A 147 -11.49 -11.36 2.33
C VAL A 147 -12.06 -11.59 3.73
N THR A 148 -12.87 -12.64 3.92
CA THR A 148 -13.52 -12.98 5.20
C THR A 148 -12.88 -14.16 5.95
N SER A 149 -11.85 -14.78 5.38
CA SER A 149 -11.02 -15.81 6.04
C SER A 149 -9.72 -15.21 6.56
#